data_AF-A0A7T7L2B2-F1
#
_entry.id   AF-A0A7T7L2B2-F1
#
_cell.length_a   1.000
_cell.length_b   1.000
_cell.length_c   1.000
_cell.angle_alpha   90.00
_cell.angle_beta   90.00
_cell.angle_gamma   90.00
#
_symmetry.space_group_name_H-M   'P 1'
#
loop_
_entity.id
_entity.type
_entity.pdbx_description
1 polymer ?
#
loop_
_entity_poly.entity_id
_entity_poly.type
_entity_poly.pdbx_seq_one_letter_code
_entity_poly.pdbx_strand_id
1 'polypeptide(L)'
;MAGKTWKPGDAKKFARDAKLGVTYYTRNEHARNLGPYEDTYTYSEHVFDYRRPITGTPASGSMDAVQLCQNFGPVYDRPPAGVRPLAGPGRQVGSPLGDDHRGILDEDEIRGLEKRVGDTVKPYGRRV
;
A
#
# COMPACT_ATOMS: atom_id res chain seq x y z
N MET A 1 -1.42 7.63 -18.16
CA MET A 1 -2.68 6.90 -18.44
C MET A 1 -3.40 6.66 -17.12
N ALA A 2 -4.44 7.45 -16.81
CA ALA A 2 -5.23 7.27 -15.59
C ALA A 2 -5.97 5.93 -15.64
N GLY A 3 -5.87 5.14 -14.57
CA GLY A 3 -6.63 3.90 -14.42
C GLY A 3 -8.12 4.17 -14.21
N LYS A 4 -8.97 3.17 -14.43
CA LYS A 4 -10.40 3.23 -14.12
C LYS A 4 -10.61 3.22 -12.61
N THR A 5 -11.51 4.08 -12.15
CA THR A 5 -11.90 4.18 -10.74
C THR A 5 -13.42 4.04 -10.61
N TRP A 6 -13.86 3.36 -9.56
CA TRP A 6 -15.28 3.24 -9.20
C TRP A 6 -15.48 3.81 -7.80
N LYS A 7 -16.42 4.74 -7.65
CA LYS A 7 -16.79 5.29 -6.34
C LYS A 7 -17.75 4.35 -5.61
N PRO A 8 -17.97 4.49 -4.30
CA PRO A 8 -18.95 3.67 -3.57
C PRO A 8 -20.35 3.66 -4.20
N GLY A 9 -20.79 4.77 -4.79
CA GLY A 9 -22.06 4.84 -5.54
C GLY A 9 -22.10 4.02 -6.83
N ASP A 10 -20.93 3.66 -7.39
CA ASP A 10 -20.78 2.86 -8.61
C ASP A 10 -20.70 1.35 -8.33
N ALA A 11 -20.97 0.90 -7.10
CA ALA A 11 -20.73 -0.49 -6.70
C ALA A 11 -21.38 -1.55 -7.61
N LYS A 12 -22.61 -1.32 -8.07
CA LYS A 12 -23.28 -2.21 -9.05
C LYS A 12 -22.59 -2.20 -10.41
N LYS A 13 -22.07 -1.06 -10.85
CA LYS A 13 -21.31 -0.94 -12.10
C LYS A 13 -19.97 -1.66 -11.97
N PHE A 14 -19.27 -1.47 -10.85
CA PHE A 14 -18.04 -2.19 -10.54
C PHE A 14 -18.24 -3.71 -10.55
N ALA A 15 -19.27 -4.23 -9.89
CA ALA A 15 -19.53 -5.66 -9.87
C ALA A 15 -19.77 -6.30 -11.25
N ARG A 16 -20.28 -5.52 -12.22
CA ARG A 16 -20.41 -5.96 -13.63
C ARG A 16 -19.08 -5.89 -14.38
N ASP A 17 -18.27 -4.88 -14.10
CA ASP A 17 -16.98 -4.66 -14.73
C ASP A 17 -15.87 -5.57 -14.15
N ALA A 18 -16.06 -6.05 -12.92
CA ALA A 18 -15.10 -6.86 -12.19
C ALA A 18 -14.89 -8.22 -12.87
N LYS A 19 -13.64 -8.53 -13.17
CA LYS A 19 -13.23 -9.79 -13.80
C LYS A 19 -12.53 -10.69 -12.79
N LEU A 20 -12.74 -11.99 -12.95
CA LEU A 20 -12.02 -12.98 -12.16
C LEU A 20 -10.54 -12.99 -12.53
N GLY A 21 -9.69 -13.25 -11.53
CA GLY A 21 -8.23 -13.30 -11.67
C GLY A 21 -7.55 -11.94 -11.87
N VAL A 22 -8.31 -10.84 -11.87
CA VAL A 22 -7.76 -9.48 -11.97
C VAL A 22 -7.65 -8.88 -10.57
N THR A 23 -6.50 -8.25 -10.30
CA THR A 23 -6.26 -7.51 -9.06
C THR A 23 -6.86 -6.11 -9.15
N TYR A 24 -7.65 -5.77 -8.13
CA TYR A 24 -8.18 -4.43 -7.91
C TYR A 24 -7.62 -3.87 -6.60
N TYR A 25 -7.63 -2.54 -6.48
CA TYR A 25 -6.96 -1.84 -5.38
C TYR A 25 -7.92 -0.93 -4.64
N THR A 26 -7.81 -0.84 -3.33
CA THR A 26 -8.48 0.17 -2.50
C THR A 26 -7.44 0.99 -1.76
N ARG A 27 -7.73 2.28 -1.50
CA ARG A 27 -6.84 3.14 -0.73
C ARG A 27 -7.30 3.18 0.73
N ASN A 28 -6.38 2.94 1.65
CA ASN A 28 -6.60 3.10 3.08
C ASN A 28 -6.03 4.45 3.53
N GLU A 29 -6.73 5.12 4.43
CA GLU A 29 -6.29 6.35 5.07
C GLU A 29 -6.01 6.09 6.54
N HIS A 30 -4.84 6.53 7.02
CA HIS A 30 -4.39 6.30 8.39
C HIS A 30 -4.51 7.57 9.22
N ALA A 31 -5.02 7.41 10.44
CA ALA A 31 -5.17 8.50 11.38
C ALA A 31 -3.80 8.90 11.96
N ARG A 32 -3.24 10.02 11.48
CA ARG A 32 -1.90 10.48 11.89
C ARG A 32 -1.75 10.81 13.37
N ASN A 33 -2.86 11.06 14.07
CA ASN A 33 -2.85 11.24 15.53
C ASN A 33 -2.59 9.93 16.30
N LEU A 34 -2.86 8.77 15.71
CA LEU A 34 -2.61 7.45 16.30
C LEU A 34 -1.32 6.82 15.79
N GLY A 35 -1.02 7.01 14.50
CA GLY A 35 0.21 6.53 13.85
C GLY A 35 0.97 7.68 13.19
N PRO A 36 1.69 8.52 13.96
CA PRO A 36 2.37 9.69 13.41
C PRO A 36 3.50 9.33 12.43
N TYR A 37 4.07 8.13 12.56
CA TYR A 37 5.17 7.63 11.74
C TYR A 37 4.70 6.75 10.56
N GLU A 38 3.40 6.48 10.47
CA GLU A 38 2.83 5.73 9.36
C GLU A 38 2.59 6.62 8.14
N ASP A 39 2.66 6.01 6.95
CA ASP A 39 2.25 6.70 5.72
C ASP A 39 0.77 7.09 5.82
N THR A 40 0.42 8.32 5.44
CA THR A 40 -0.97 8.79 5.48
C THR A 40 -1.91 7.93 4.64
N TYR A 41 -1.40 7.40 3.53
CA TYR A 41 -2.12 6.52 2.65
C TYR A 41 -1.34 5.24 2.41
N THR A 42 -2.03 4.11 2.47
CA THR A 42 -1.57 2.83 1.90
C THR A 42 -2.64 2.28 0.96
N TYR A 43 -2.34 1.21 0.24
CA TYR A 43 -3.35 0.52 -0.57
C TYR A 43 -3.45 -0.96 -0.19
N SER A 44 -4.64 -1.54 -0.38
CA SER A 44 -4.89 -2.98 -0.26
C SER A 44 -5.19 -3.57 -1.64
N GLU A 45 -4.74 -4.80 -1.86
CA GLU A 45 -4.95 -5.56 -3.09
C GLU A 45 -6.08 -6.58 -2.89
N HIS A 46 -6.95 -6.71 -3.89
CA HIS A 46 -8.09 -7.61 -3.87
C HIS A 46 -8.14 -8.39 -5.18
N VAL A 47 -8.06 -9.71 -5.10
CA VAL A 47 -8.15 -10.60 -6.26
C VAL A 47 -9.48 -11.33 -6.19
N PHE A 48 -10.35 -11.12 -7.17
CA PHE A 48 -11.58 -11.89 -7.26
C PHE A 48 -11.28 -13.27 -7.87
N ASP A 49 -11.19 -14.28 -7.02
CA ASP A 49 -10.81 -15.64 -7.37
C ASP A 49 -12.02 -16.55 -7.63
N TYR A 50 -13.20 -16.19 -7.14
CA TYR A 50 -14.43 -16.96 -7.35
C TYR A 50 -15.68 -16.09 -7.53
N ARG A 51 -16.81 -16.75 -7.81
CA ARG A 51 -18.14 -16.12 -7.81
C ARG A 51 -18.98 -16.69 -6.68
N ARG A 52 -19.74 -15.85 -5.99
CA ARG A 52 -20.70 -16.31 -4.98
C ARG A 52 -21.70 -17.29 -5.59
N PRO A 53 -21.98 -18.43 -4.95
CA PRO A 53 -22.83 -19.47 -5.54
C PRO A 53 -24.28 -19.01 -5.75
N ILE A 54 -24.78 -18.09 -4.91
CA ILE A 54 -26.17 -17.62 -4.97
C ILE A 54 -26.31 -16.41 -5.89
N THR A 55 -25.46 -15.39 -5.73
CA THR A 55 -25.59 -14.11 -6.44
C THR A 55 -24.80 -14.05 -7.74
N GLY A 56 -23.87 -14.97 -7.97
CA GLY A 56 -22.96 -14.96 -9.13
C GLY A 56 -21.96 -13.80 -9.13
N THR A 57 -21.95 -12.94 -8.11
CA THR A 57 -21.07 -11.77 -8.01
C THR A 57 -19.60 -12.21 -7.82
N PRO A 58 -18.63 -11.59 -8.51
CA PRO A 58 -17.21 -11.79 -8.22
C PRO A 58 -16.91 -11.52 -6.74
N ALA A 59 -16.12 -12.38 -6.11
CA ALA A 59 -15.81 -12.30 -4.68
C ALA A 59 -14.35 -12.65 -4.39
N SER A 60 -13.84 -12.04 -3.32
CA SER A 60 -12.46 -12.13 -2.83
C SER A 60 -12.54 -12.37 -1.32
N GLY A 61 -12.11 -13.54 -0.87
CA GLY A 61 -12.24 -13.93 0.54
C GLY A 61 -13.69 -13.86 1.03
N SER A 62 -13.96 -13.08 2.08
CA SER A 62 -15.29 -12.94 2.68
C SER A 62 -16.18 -11.87 2.06
N MET A 63 -15.72 -11.14 1.04
CA MET A 63 -16.43 -10.00 0.45
C MET A 63 -16.70 -10.20 -1.03
N ASP A 64 -17.89 -9.76 -1.49
CA ASP A 64 -18.15 -9.63 -2.92
C ASP A 64 -17.72 -8.24 -3.46
N ALA A 65 -17.69 -8.09 -4.78
CA ALA A 65 -17.28 -6.85 -5.43
C ALA A 65 -18.16 -5.65 -5.03
N VAL A 66 -19.46 -5.86 -4.77
CA VAL A 66 -20.37 -4.78 -4.35
C VAL A 66 -19.98 -4.30 -2.95
N GLN A 67 -19.85 -5.22 -2.00
CA GLN A 67 -19.47 -4.94 -0.62
C GLN A 67 -18.11 -4.26 -0.55
N LEU A 68 -17.14 -4.73 -1.33
CA LEU A 68 -15.81 -4.13 -1.38
C LEU A 68 -15.90 -2.66 -1.79
N CYS A 69 -16.62 -2.35 -2.87
CA CYS A 69 -16.72 -1.00 -3.39
C CYS A 69 -17.54 -0.07 -2.47
N GLN A 70 -18.59 -0.58 -1.83
CA GLN A 70 -19.40 0.22 -0.91
C GLN A 70 -18.67 0.56 0.38
N ASN A 71 -17.94 -0.40 0.95
CA ASN A 71 -17.33 -0.25 2.28
C ASN A 71 -15.93 0.37 2.22
N PHE A 72 -15.15 0.05 1.18
CA PHE A 72 -13.74 0.42 1.07
C PHE A 72 -13.42 1.24 -0.19
N GLY A 73 -14.44 1.54 -1.00
CA GLY A 73 -14.26 2.35 -2.20
C GLY A 73 -13.80 3.78 -1.87
N PRO A 74 -13.12 4.46 -2.80
CA PRO A 74 -13.04 4.13 -4.22
C PRO A 74 -12.14 2.94 -4.57
N VAL A 75 -12.54 2.15 -5.57
CA VAL A 75 -11.77 1.02 -6.11
C VAL A 75 -11.04 1.45 -7.38
N TYR A 76 -9.80 1.00 -7.55
CA TYR A 76 -8.92 1.31 -8.68
C TYR A 76 -8.54 0.03 -9.42
N ASP A 77 -8.40 0.10 -10.74
CA ASP A 77 -7.91 -0.99 -11.59
C ASP A 77 -6.37 -1.09 -11.63
N ARG A 78 -5.68 -0.11 -11.05
CA ARG A 78 -4.23 -0.02 -10.94
C ARG A 78 -3.85 0.45 -9.54
N PRO A 79 -2.64 0.11 -9.06
CA PRO A 79 -2.14 0.63 -7.80
C PRO A 79 -2.18 2.16 -7.80
N PRO A 80 -2.72 2.80 -6.73
CA PRO A 80 -2.65 4.25 -6.59
C PRO A 80 -1.19 4.74 -6.62
N ALA A 81 -0.88 5.72 -7.47
CA ALA A 81 0.49 6.20 -7.68
C ALA A 81 1.07 6.82 -6.40
N GLY A 82 2.32 6.48 -6.07
CA GLY A 82 3.04 7.01 -4.91
C GLY A 82 2.54 6.48 -3.55
N VAL A 83 1.66 5.48 -3.55
CA VAL A 83 1.13 4.84 -2.35
C VAL A 83 1.74 3.45 -2.21
N ARG A 84 2.15 3.06 -1.01
CA ARG A 84 2.71 1.72 -0.75
C ARG A 84 1.62 0.69 -0.45
N PRO A 85 1.86 -0.61 -0.70
CA PRO A 85 0.96 -1.66 -0.21
C PRO A 85 0.94 -1.68 1.31
N LEU A 86 -0.25 -1.88 1.89
CA LEU A 86 -0.44 -1.98 3.34
C LEU A 86 0.38 -3.13 3.95
N ALA A 87 0.41 -4.28 3.26
CA ALA A 87 1.18 -5.46 3.66
C ALA A 87 2.68 -5.37 3.32
N GLY A 88 3.12 -4.28 2.68
CA GLY A 88 4.53 -4.04 2.41
C GLY A 88 5.26 -3.51 3.63
N PRO A 89 6.61 -3.58 3.65
CA PRO A 89 7.40 -2.97 4.71
C PRO A 89 7.08 -1.47 4.80
N GLY A 90 6.84 -1.00 6.03
CA GLY A 90 6.72 0.43 6.30
C GLY A 90 8.03 1.15 6.01
N ARG A 91 7.98 2.49 5.96
CA ARG A 91 9.22 3.27 5.91
C ARG A 91 10.02 2.96 7.17
N GLN A 92 11.23 2.45 7.00
CA GLN A 92 12.19 2.33 8.08
C GLN A 92 12.71 3.72 8.43
N VAL A 93 11.99 4.39 9.33
CA VAL A 93 12.54 5.52 10.07
C VAL A 93 13.32 4.94 11.24
N GLY A 94 14.50 5.50 11.54
CA GLY A 94 15.16 5.23 12.82
C GLY A 94 14.24 5.61 13.97
N SER A 95 14.60 5.23 15.19
CA SER A 95 13.84 5.60 16.39
C SER A 95 13.48 7.10 16.36
N PRO A 96 12.29 7.50 16.84
CA PRO A 96 11.91 8.90 16.87
C PRO A 96 13.02 9.73 17.51
N LEU A 97 13.55 10.70 16.77
CA LEU A 97 14.40 11.71 17.37
C LEU A 97 13.55 12.44 18.41
N GLY A 98 14.13 12.78 19.56
CA GLY A 98 13.45 13.60 20.56
C GLY A 98 12.98 14.93 19.97
N ASP A 99 12.20 15.69 20.75
CA ASP A 99 11.67 17.00 20.32
C ASP A 99 12.77 17.98 19.88
N ASP A 100 14.03 17.73 20.28
CA ASP A 100 15.22 18.51 19.91
C ASP A 100 15.92 18.03 18.63
N HIS A 101 15.33 17.06 17.93
CA HIS A 101 15.91 16.37 16.77
C HIS A 101 17.25 15.69 17.07
N ARG A 102 17.46 15.31 18.34
CA ARG A 102 18.60 14.52 18.77
C ARG A 102 18.13 13.15 19.22
N GLY A 103 18.87 12.14 18.80
CA GLY A 103 18.71 10.77 19.24
C GLY A 103 20.11 10.19 19.35
N ILE A 104 20.41 9.52 20.46
CA ILE A 104 21.60 8.68 20.53
C ILE A 104 21.30 7.49 19.65
N LEU A 105 21.96 7.42 18.49
CA LEU A 105 21.90 6.24 17.65
C LEU A 105 22.61 5.10 18.37
N ASP A 106 21.98 3.94 18.42
CA ASP A 106 22.68 2.74 18.90
C ASP A 106 23.72 2.26 17.86
N GLU A 107 24.60 1.34 18.27
CA GLU A 107 25.67 0.83 17.38
C GLU A 107 25.11 0.18 16.10
N ASP A 108 23.92 -0.41 16.16
CA ASP A 108 23.30 -1.09 15.02
C ASP A 108 22.68 -0.09 14.03
N GLU A 109 22.07 0.99 14.53
CA GLU A 109 21.59 2.12 13.73
C GLU A 109 22.75 2.84 13.02
N ILE A 110 23.88 3.06 13.72
CA ILE A 110 25.12 3.62 13.14
C ILE A 110 25.65 2.70 12.04
N ARG A 111 25.80 1.39 12.31
CA ARG A 111 26.27 0.40 11.34
C ARG A 111 25.36 0.33 10.11
N GLY A 112 24.04 0.46 10.30
CA GLY A 112 23.06 0.50 9.23
C GLY A 112 23.21 1.72 8.32
N LEU A 113 23.53 2.89 8.89
CA LEU A 113 23.78 4.12 8.14
C LEU A 113 25.12 4.05 7.38
N GLU A 114 26.19 3.58 8.02
CA GLU A 114 27.50 3.39 7.39
C GLU A 114 27.41 2.49 6.17
N LYS A 115 26.68 1.37 6.27
CA LYS A 115 26.44 0.48 5.15
C LYS A 115 25.72 1.19 3.99
N ARG A 116 24.63 1.92 4.26
CA ARG A 116 23.88 2.65 3.20
C ARG A 116 24.75 3.69 2.52
N VAL A 117 25.60 4.39 3.26
CA VAL A 117 26.58 5.33 2.69
C VAL A 117 27.56 4.57 1.79
N GLY A 118 28.13 3.46 2.26
CA GLY A 118 29.02 2.61 1.48
C GLY A 118 28.39 2.10 0.17
N ASP A 119 27.13 1.70 0.21
CA ASP A 119 26.38 1.22 -0.97
C ASP A 119 26.05 2.37 -1.96
N THR A 120 25.89 3.61 -1.47
CA THR A 120 25.54 4.78 -2.30
C THR A 120 26.76 5.44 -2.94
N VAL A 121 27.93 5.31 -2.31
CA VAL A 121 29.21 5.74 -2.88
C VAL A 121 29.63 4.72 -3.93
N LYS A 122 29.45 5.03 -5.23
CA LYS A 122 30.03 4.25 -6.34
C LYS A 122 31.48 3.85 -5.97
N PRO A 123 31.90 2.60 -6.22
CA PRO A 123 33.26 2.18 -5.91
C PRO A 123 34.23 3.12 -6.62
N TYR A 124 35.00 3.88 -5.85
CA TYR A 124 36.09 4.67 -6.39
C TYR A 124 37.04 3.71 -7.10
N GLY A 125 37.34 4.02 -8.36
CA GLY A 125 37.80 3.08 -9.38
C GLY A 125 38.76 1.98 -8.92
N ARG A 126 38.38 0.73 -9.20
CA ARG A 126 39.37 -0.33 -9.41
C ARG A 126 40.12 0.02 -10.69
N ARG A 127 41.25 0.71 -10.56
CA ARG A 127 42.24 0.80 -11.64
C ARG A 127 42.71 -0.63 -11.94
N VAL A 128 42.53 -1.04 -13.19
CA VAL A 128 43.18 -2.20 -13.80
C VAL A 128 44.66 -1.91 -13.93
#